data_AF-A0A1H4EE19-F1
#
_entry.id   AF-A0A1H4EE19-F1
#
_cell.length_a   1.000
_cell.length_b   1.000
_cell.length_c   1.000
_cell.angle_alpha   90.00
_cell.angle_beta   90.00
_cell.angle_gamma   90.00
#
_symmetry.space_group_name_H-M   'P 1'
#
loop_
_entity.id
_entity.type
_entity.pdbx_description
1 polymer ?
#
loop_
_entity_poly.entity_id
_entity_poly.type
_entity_poly.pdbx_seq_one_letter_code
_entity_poly.pdbx_strand_id
1 'polypeptide(L)'
;MGLNWAPPAVGKAVLVNVPSFDVIAFEDGEPVLTSRAIVGAPRTPSPIGEVRSGVVRFRPTWRPTPRMVREGLYEDGVRPPGPGNPLGLAAIRFDEGGTIYLHGTNKPKLFERERRALSSGCVRVERIAELSAFVLAWEHDEVLAAMQGRRSFDAPTPGLPIVFTYATRFALPGAEEREWPDVYGRA
;
A
#
# COMPACT_ATOMS: atom_id res chain seq x y z
N MET A 1 3.11 -17.37 13.58
CA MET A 1 1.98 -16.69 14.29
C MET A 1 1.35 -15.66 13.35
N GLY A 2 0.13 -15.88 12.87
CA GLY A 2 -0.62 -14.93 12.04
C GLY A 2 -1.77 -14.30 12.83
N LEU A 3 -2.06 -13.02 12.60
CA LEU A 3 -3.26 -12.38 13.14
C LEU A 3 -4.47 -13.12 12.54
N ASN A 4 -5.31 -13.73 13.38
CA ASN A 4 -6.59 -14.29 12.93
C ASN A 4 -7.55 -13.13 12.64
N TRP A 5 -7.36 -12.50 11.49
CA TRP A 5 -8.14 -11.36 11.05
C TRP A 5 -9.23 -11.82 10.09
N ALA A 6 -10.46 -11.38 10.34
CA ALA A 6 -11.58 -11.53 9.44
C ALA A 6 -12.02 -10.14 8.96
N PRO A 7 -12.47 -10.02 7.70
CA PRO A 7 -13.06 -8.77 7.23
C PRO A 7 -14.29 -8.42 8.07
N PRO A 8 -14.60 -7.13 8.24
CA PRO A 8 -15.81 -6.72 8.95
C PRO A 8 -17.04 -7.20 8.18
N ALA A 9 -18.05 -7.71 8.90
CA ALA A 9 -19.30 -8.17 8.30
C ALA A 9 -20.11 -7.03 7.66
N VAL A 10 -19.92 -5.78 8.14
CA VAL A 10 -20.52 -4.56 7.60
C VAL A 10 -19.47 -3.47 7.55
N GLY A 11 -19.46 -2.69 6.46
CA GLY A 11 -18.54 -1.59 6.23
C GLY A 11 -17.30 -1.99 5.44
N LYS A 12 -16.35 -1.06 5.37
CA LYS A 12 -15.17 -1.17 4.50
C LYS A 12 -13.89 -1.34 5.31
N ALA A 13 -12.98 -2.16 4.79
CA ALA A 13 -11.62 -2.31 5.33
C ALA A 13 -10.63 -2.67 4.22
N VAL A 14 -9.34 -2.40 4.45
CA VAL A 14 -8.25 -2.85 3.58
C VAL A 14 -7.34 -3.78 4.36
N LEU A 15 -6.99 -4.92 3.78
CA LEU A 15 -5.99 -5.85 4.27
C LEU A 15 -4.73 -5.73 3.42
N VAL A 16 -3.57 -5.66 4.06
CA VAL A 16 -2.25 -5.86 3.45
C VAL A 16 -1.68 -7.14 4.04
N ASN A 17 -1.69 -8.22 3.26
CA ASN A 17 -1.05 -9.47 3.68
C ASN A 17 0.39 -9.51 3.17
N VAL A 18 1.34 -9.33 4.09
CA VAL A 18 2.75 -9.11 3.74
C VAL A 18 3.37 -10.32 3.02
N PRO A 19 3.23 -11.56 3.51
CA PRO A 19 3.73 -12.75 2.81
C PRO A 19 3.11 -13.01 1.43
N SER A 20 1.83 -12.66 1.24
CA SER A 20 1.16 -12.88 -0.05
C SER A 20 1.53 -11.83 -1.10
N PHE A 21 2.09 -10.70 -0.65
CA PHE A 21 2.32 -9.53 -1.48
C PHE A 21 1.04 -9.03 -2.16
N ASP A 22 -0.06 -8.97 -1.41
CA ASP A 22 -1.35 -8.45 -1.87
C ASP A 22 -1.91 -7.37 -0.93
N VAL A 23 -2.65 -6.46 -1.54
CA VAL A 23 -3.55 -5.51 -0.88
C VAL A 23 -4.96 -5.83 -1.34
N ILE A 24 -5.88 -5.97 -0.39
CA ILE A 24 -7.24 -6.46 -0.62
C ILE A 24 -8.21 -5.52 0.06
N ALA A 25 -9.14 -4.94 -0.68
CA ALA A 25 -10.21 -4.13 -0.12
C ALA A 25 -11.47 -4.97 0.03
N PHE A 26 -12.12 -4.83 1.18
CA PHE A 26 -13.34 -5.54 1.55
C PHE A 26 -14.47 -4.56 1.78
N GLU A 27 -15.67 -4.92 1.35
CA GLU A 27 -16.91 -4.24 1.65
C GLU A 27 -17.94 -5.29 2.07
N ASP A 28 -18.52 -5.12 3.25
CA ASP A 28 -19.55 -6.02 3.82
C ASP A 28 -19.13 -7.50 3.80
N GLY A 29 -17.88 -7.76 4.19
CA GLY A 29 -17.30 -9.10 4.26
C GLY A 29 -16.74 -9.64 2.93
N GLU A 30 -17.05 -9.01 1.80
CA GLU A 30 -16.69 -9.49 0.47
C GLU A 30 -15.46 -8.75 -0.09
N PRO A 31 -14.50 -9.46 -0.71
CA PRO A 31 -13.36 -8.82 -1.38
C PRO A 31 -13.83 -8.14 -2.67
N VAL A 32 -13.76 -6.81 -2.72
CA VAL A 32 -14.18 -6.00 -3.89
C VAL A 32 -13.01 -5.52 -4.75
N LEU A 33 -11.79 -5.54 -4.21
CA LEU A 33 -10.56 -5.20 -4.93
C LEU A 33 -9.41 -6.07 -4.44
N THR A 34 -8.65 -6.64 -5.36
CA THR A 34 -7.35 -7.24 -5.07
C THR A 34 -6.28 -6.58 -5.94
N SER A 35 -5.15 -6.26 -5.34
CA SER A 35 -4.00 -5.64 -6.01
C SER A 35 -2.70 -6.25 -5.54
N ARG A 36 -1.77 -6.48 -6.48
CA ARG A 36 -0.41 -6.87 -6.13
C ARG A 36 0.27 -5.74 -5.37
N ALA A 37 1.08 -6.14 -4.39
CA ALA A 37 1.86 -5.27 -3.54
C ALA A 37 3.37 -5.54 -3.66
N ILE A 38 4.16 -4.51 -3.37
CA ILE A 38 5.60 -4.65 -3.06
C ILE A 38 5.78 -4.13 -1.64
N VAL A 39 6.26 -5.00 -0.77
CA VAL A 39 6.40 -4.75 0.68
C VAL A 39 7.87 -4.48 1.05
N GLY A 40 8.09 -4.16 2.31
CA GLY A 40 9.41 -3.99 2.90
C GLY A 40 10.34 -5.17 2.63
N ALA A 41 11.62 -4.89 2.41
CA ALA A 41 12.65 -5.93 2.44
C ALA A 41 12.83 -6.48 3.88
N PRO A 42 13.43 -7.66 4.09
CA PRO A 42 13.66 -8.20 5.44
C PRO A 42 14.42 -7.27 6.39
N ARG A 43 15.31 -6.41 5.86
CA ARG A 43 16.06 -5.40 6.63
C ARG A 43 15.26 -4.12 6.95
N THR A 44 14.09 -3.97 6.35
CA THR A 44 13.14 -2.85 6.51
C THR A 44 11.71 -3.39 6.39
N PRO A 45 11.30 -4.29 7.30
CA PRO A 45 10.04 -4.99 7.16
C PRO A 45 8.88 -3.99 7.27
N SER A 46 7.83 -4.21 6.48
CA SER A 46 6.56 -3.50 6.68
C SER A 46 6.00 -3.80 8.08
N PRO A 47 5.34 -2.82 8.72
CA PRO A 47 4.77 -3.01 10.06
C PRO A 47 3.63 -4.04 10.02
N ILE A 48 3.30 -4.57 11.20
CA ILE A 48 2.12 -5.42 11.44
C ILE A 48 1.25 -4.71 12.46
N GLY A 49 -0.07 -4.74 12.26
CA GLY A 49 -1.03 -4.03 13.10
C GLY A 49 -2.10 -3.30 12.28
N GLU A 50 -2.93 -2.54 12.96
CA GLU A 50 -3.99 -1.74 12.35
C GLU A 50 -3.63 -0.26 12.37
N VAL A 51 -3.95 0.43 11.27
CA VAL A 51 -3.87 1.88 11.11
C VAL A 51 -5.15 2.39 10.45
N ARG A 52 -5.41 3.69 10.49
CA ARG A 52 -6.53 4.29 9.76
C ARG A 52 -6.04 5.18 8.62
N SER A 53 -6.72 5.14 7.48
CA SER A 53 -6.42 6.07 6.39
C SER A 53 -6.70 7.50 6.85
N GLY A 54 -5.81 8.43 6.53
CA GLY A 54 -6.00 9.85 6.85
C GLY A 54 -6.25 10.68 5.61
N VAL A 55 -5.27 10.70 4.69
CA VAL A 55 -5.36 11.47 3.44
C VAL A 55 -4.85 10.67 2.25
N VAL A 56 -5.41 10.91 1.08
CA VAL A 56 -4.76 10.59 -0.20
C VAL A 56 -4.02 11.83 -0.69
N ARG A 57 -2.69 11.77 -0.71
CA ARG A 57 -1.84 12.78 -1.33
C ARG A 57 -1.80 12.53 -2.83
N PHE A 58 -2.45 13.40 -3.60
CA PHE A 58 -2.31 13.42 -5.05
C PHE A 58 -1.05 14.14 -5.48
N ARG A 59 -0.40 13.58 -6.50
CA ARG A 59 0.84 14.11 -7.09
C ARG A 59 1.88 14.43 -6.01
N PRO A 60 2.28 13.44 -5.19
CA PRO A 60 3.22 13.68 -4.10
C PRO A 60 4.59 14.12 -4.64
N THR A 61 5.28 14.99 -3.90
CA THR A 61 6.74 15.08 -3.99
C THR A 61 7.36 13.92 -3.21
N TRP A 62 8.56 13.52 -3.57
CA TRP A 62 9.30 12.49 -2.84
C TRP A 62 10.70 12.95 -2.50
N ARG A 63 11.19 12.60 -1.32
CA ARG A 63 12.58 12.81 -0.91
C ARG A 63 13.09 11.49 -0.32
N PRO A 64 14.27 11.00 -0.72
CA PRO A 64 14.84 9.80 -0.12
C PRO A 64 15.07 10.02 1.38
N THR A 65 14.97 8.93 2.16
CA THR A 65 15.28 9.02 3.59
C THR A 65 16.80 9.19 3.78
N PRO A 66 17.27 9.77 4.90
CA PRO A 66 18.70 9.91 5.18
C PRO A 66 19.45 8.57 5.10
N ARG A 67 18.78 7.46 5.45
CA ARG A 67 19.34 6.12 5.32
C ARG A 67 19.60 5.74 3.86
N MET A 68 18.62 5.94 2.97
CA MET A 68 18.76 5.61 1.55
C MET A 68 19.91 6.38 0.90
N VAL A 69 20.14 7.63 1.33
CA VAL A 69 21.27 8.45 0.88
C VAL A 69 22.59 7.88 1.40
N ARG A 70 22.69 7.58 2.71
CA ARG A 70 23.90 6.98 3.29
C ARG A 70 24.27 5.62 2.71
N GLU A 71 23.27 4.82 2.32
CA GLU A 71 23.47 3.52 1.68
C GLU A 71 23.75 3.61 0.17
N GLY A 72 23.80 4.82 -0.40
CA GLY A 72 24.08 5.04 -1.83
C GLY A 72 22.95 4.59 -2.77
N LEU A 73 21.73 4.38 -2.25
CA LEU A 73 20.59 3.94 -3.06
C LEU A 73 20.01 5.09 -3.90
N TYR A 74 20.11 6.32 -3.40
CA TYR A 74 19.64 7.54 -4.04
C TYR A 74 20.50 8.74 -3.65
N GLU A 75 20.67 9.68 -4.57
CA GLU A 75 21.18 11.01 -4.24
C GLU A 75 20.14 11.81 -3.46
N ASP A 76 20.61 12.64 -2.53
CA ASP A 76 19.72 13.55 -1.81
C ASP A 76 19.04 14.54 -2.76
N GLY A 77 17.79 14.88 -2.45
CA GLY A 77 17.04 15.87 -3.22
C GLY A 77 15.56 15.54 -3.35
N VAL A 78 14.77 16.59 -3.58
CA VAL A 78 13.33 16.45 -3.80
C VAL A 78 13.08 16.07 -5.26
N ARG A 79 12.30 15.01 -5.45
CA ARG A 79 11.76 14.61 -6.75
C ARG A 79 10.37 15.23 -6.91
N PRO A 80 10.13 16.00 -7.98
CA PRO A 80 8.83 16.62 -8.21
C PRO A 80 7.77 15.56 -8.55
N PRO A 81 6.49 15.91 -8.52
CA PRO A 81 5.43 15.03 -8.98
C PRO A 81 5.56 14.74 -10.49
N GLY A 82 5.30 13.50 -10.89
CA GLY A 82 5.31 13.10 -12.30
C GLY A 82 5.78 11.65 -12.52
N PRO A 83 5.94 11.23 -13.79
CA PRO A 83 6.27 9.84 -14.14
C PRO A 83 7.57 9.31 -13.52
N GLY A 84 8.53 10.19 -13.24
CA GLY A 84 9.80 9.83 -12.61
C GLY A 84 9.74 9.69 -11.09
N ASN A 85 8.61 10.03 -10.45
CA ASN A 85 8.50 10.04 -8.99
C ASN A 85 8.35 8.61 -8.43
N PRO A 86 9.20 8.15 -7.48
CA PRO A 86 9.10 6.81 -6.90
C PRO A 86 7.78 6.50 -6.18
N LEU A 87 7.05 7.52 -5.73
CA LEU A 87 5.72 7.36 -5.12
C LEU A 87 4.60 7.20 -6.15
N GLY A 88 4.88 7.40 -7.44
CA GLY A 88 3.86 7.47 -8.47
C GLY A 88 2.99 8.73 -8.32
N LEU A 89 1.70 8.62 -8.64
CA LEU A 89 0.77 9.74 -8.72
C LEU A 89 -0.16 9.89 -7.51
N ALA A 90 -0.19 8.91 -6.60
CA ALA A 90 -0.91 9.01 -5.33
C ALA A 90 -0.20 8.25 -4.20
N ALA A 91 -0.40 8.73 -2.98
CA ALA A 91 0.02 8.06 -1.75
C ALA A 91 -1.06 8.21 -0.68
N ILE A 92 -1.50 7.09 -0.11
CA ILE A 92 -2.44 7.01 1.01
C ILE A 92 -1.63 7.05 2.31
N ARG A 93 -1.78 8.15 3.06
CA ARG A 93 -1.14 8.36 4.36
C ARG A 93 -2.12 8.02 5.47
N PHE A 94 -1.59 7.62 6.63
CA PHE A 94 -2.37 7.21 7.79
C PHE A 94 -2.48 8.33 8.82
N ASP A 95 -3.52 8.29 9.66
CA ASP A 95 -3.80 9.32 10.67
C ASP A 95 -2.73 9.38 11.77
N GLU A 96 -2.11 8.24 12.08
CA GLU A 96 -1.17 8.09 13.20
C GLU A 96 0.19 8.77 12.93
N GLY A 97 0.34 9.53 11.84
CA GLY A 97 1.53 10.34 11.56
C GLY A 97 2.80 9.53 11.26
N GLY A 98 2.65 8.25 10.90
CA GLY A 98 3.74 7.33 10.64
C GLY A 98 4.54 7.62 9.35
N THR A 99 5.70 6.96 9.23
CA THR A 99 6.56 7.03 8.02
C THR A 99 6.20 6.03 6.94
N ILE A 100 5.23 5.14 7.21
CA ILE A 100 4.73 4.12 6.30
C ILE A 100 3.44 4.62 5.65
N TYR A 101 3.29 4.35 4.36
CA TYR A 101 2.11 4.69 3.58
C TYR A 101 1.96 3.68 2.43
N LEU A 102 0.75 3.62 1.86
CA LEU A 102 0.47 2.90 0.62
C LEU A 102 0.66 3.85 -0.55
N HIS A 103 1.35 3.46 -1.62
CA HIS A 103 1.58 4.38 -2.73
C HIS A 103 1.74 3.68 -4.08
N GLY A 104 1.66 4.45 -5.17
CA GLY A 104 1.94 3.94 -6.51
C GLY A 104 3.42 3.69 -6.76
N THR A 105 3.84 3.58 -8.01
CA THR A 105 5.28 3.49 -8.33
C THR A 105 5.57 3.91 -9.76
N ASN A 106 6.78 4.40 -10.01
CA ASN A 106 7.32 4.57 -11.37
C ASN A 106 7.96 3.30 -11.95
N LYS A 107 7.92 2.17 -11.23
CA LYS A 107 8.51 0.89 -11.66
C LYS A 107 7.48 -0.25 -11.65
N PRO A 108 6.43 -0.18 -12.49
CA PRO A 108 5.33 -1.15 -12.47
C PRO A 108 5.77 -2.59 -12.76
N LYS A 109 6.80 -2.79 -13.60
CA LYS A 109 7.35 -4.13 -13.91
C LYS A 109 7.82 -4.92 -12.68
N LEU A 110 8.03 -4.27 -11.53
CA LEU A 110 8.40 -4.97 -10.29
C LEU A 110 7.25 -5.84 -9.73
N PHE A 111 5.99 -5.58 -10.09
CA PHE A 111 4.86 -6.40 -9.68
C PHE A 111 4.81 -7.77 -10.38
N GLU A 112 5.55 -7.96 -11.47
CA GLU A 112 5.67 -9.23 -12.19
C GLU A 112 6.61 -10.23 -11.49
N ARG A 113 7.40 -9.77 -10.50
CA ARG A 113 8.30 -10.64 -9.75
C ARG A 113 7.53 -11.51 -8.76
N GLU A 114 7.98 -12.73 -8.57
CA GLU A 114 7.45 -13.63 -7.54
C GLU A 114 7.75 -13.11 -6.13
N ARG A 115 9.01 -12.78 -5.83
CA ARG A 115 9.43 -12.16 -4.55
C ARG A 115 9.40 -10.64 -4.64
N ARG A 116 8.51 -10.01 -3.86
CA ARG A 116 8.26 -8.55 -3.88
C ARG A 116 8.56 -7.84 -2.56
N ALA A 117 9.46 -8.38 -1.74
CA ALA A 117 10.01 -7.73 -0.54
C ALA A 117 11.19 -6.82 -0.91
N LEU A 118 10.90 -5.69 -1.56
CA LEU A 118 11.90 -4.84 -2.24
C LEU A 118 11.89 -3.38 -1.78
N SER A 119 10.94 -2.98 -0.95
CA SER A 119 10.80 -1.59 -0.50
C SER A 119 11.61 -1.32 0.77
N SER A 120 11.72 -0.03 1.14
CA SER A 120 12.34 0.42 2.39
C SER A 120 11.34 0.54 3.55
N GLY A 121 10.21 -0.18 3.50
CA GLY A 121 9.20 -0.27 4.55
C GLY A 121 7.78 0.07 4.09
N CYS A 122 7.64 1.07 3.21
CA CYS A 122 6.35 1.45 2.60
C CYS A 122 5.81 0.34 1.68
N VAL A 123 4.51 0.37 1.37
CA VAL A 123 3.91 -0.62 0.47
C VAL A 123 3.55 0.03 -0.85
N ARG A 124 4.09 -0.51 -1.95
CA ARG A 124 3.68 -0.10 -3.30
C ARG A 124 2.48 -0.93 -3.71
N VAL A 125 1.47 -0.28 -4.27
CA VAL A 125 0.22 -0.89 -4.71
C VAL A 125 0.11 -0.73 -6.22
N GLU A 126 -0.14 -1.83 -6.93
CA GLU A 126 -0.25 -1.81 -8.39
C GLU A 126 -1.47 -1.00 -8.84
N ARG A 127 -2.61 -1.21 -8.18
CA ARG A 127 -3.91 -0.60 -8.47
C ARG A 127 -4.18 0.55 -7.51
N ILE A 128 -3.21 1.47 -7.41
CA ILE A 128 -3.28 2.59 -6.46
C ILE A 128 -4.44 3.55 -6.77
N ALA A 129 -4.87 3.66 -8.03
CA ALA A 129 -6.00 4.51 -8.41
C ALA A 129 -7.30 3.94 -7.86
N GLU A 130 -7.57 2.66 -8.09
CA GLU A 130 -8.76 1.99 -7.58
C GLU A 130 -8.77 1.94 -6.04
N LEU A 131 -7.62 1.69 -5.41
CA LEU A 131 -7.52 1.73 -3.96
C LEU A 131 -7.76 3.14 -3.41
N SER A 132 -7.26 4.18 -4.08
CA SER A 132 -7.51 5.57 -3.68
C SER A 132 -8.99 5.92 -3.80
N ALA A 133 -9.66 5.48 -4.87
CA ALA A 133 -11.10 5.67 -5.06
C ALA A 133 -11.89 4.99 -3.94
N PHE A 134 -11.54 3.75 -3.62
CA PHE A 134 -12.16 2.99 -2.54
C PHE A 134 -12.01 3.68 -1.17
N VAL A 135 -10.79 4.13 -0.84
CA VAL A 135 -10.49 4.77 0.46
C VAL A 135 -11.10 6.17 0.57
N LEU A 136 -11.21 6.92 -0.53
CA LEU A 136 -11.84 8.26 -0.55
C LEU A 136 -13.36 8.21 -0.64
N ALA A 137 -13.94 7.06 -1.01
CA ALA A 137 -15.32 6.97 -1.49
C ALA A 137 -15.60 7.93 -2.66
N TRP A 138 -14.66 7.98 -3.61
CA TRP A 138 -14.78 8.75 -4.86
C TRP A 138 -15.00 7.82 -6.04
N GLU A 139 -15.54 8.36 -7.13
CA GLU A 139 -15.57 7.65 -8.40
C GLU A 139 -14.15 7.49 -8.97
N HIS A 140 -13.91 6.39 -9.68
CA HIS A 140 -12.58 6.09 -10.21
C HIS A 140 -12.07 7.19 -11.16
N ASP A 141 -12.95 7.75 -11.99
CA ASP A 141 -12.58 8.82 -12.93
C ASP A 141 -12.20 10.12 -12.22
N GLU A 142 -12.78 10.43 -11.07
CA GLU A 142 -12.40 11.59 -10.25
C GLU A 142 -10.96 11.45 -9.73
N VAL A 143 -10.59 10.24 -9.30
CA VAL A 143 -9.22 9.93 -8.87
C VAL A 143 -8.24 10.02 -10.03
N LEU A 144 -8.59 9.50 -11.20
CA LEU A 144 -7.75 9.59 -12.39
C LEU A 144 -7.54 11.05 -12.80
N ALA A 145 -8.59 11.88 -12.78
CA ALA A 145 -8.50 13.31 -13.05
C ALA A 145 -7.59 14.01 -12.03
N ALA A 146 -7.70 13.70 -10.74
CA ALA A 146 -6.84 14.23 -9.69
C ALA A 146 -5.36 13.86 -9.89
N MET A 147 -5.07 12.60 -10.27
CA MET A 147 -3.72 12.12 -10.57
C MET A 147 -3.09 12.84 -11.77
N GLN A 148 -3.88 13.12 -12.82
CA GLN A 148 -3.44 13.80 -14.03
C GLN A 148 -3.47 15.34 -13.93
N GLY A 149 -4.00 15.87 -12.82
CA GLY A 149 -4.07 17.31 -12.57
C GLY A 149 -2.71 18.00 -12.49
N ARG A 150 -2.73 19.33 -12.32
CA ARG A 150 -1.50 20.14 -12.26
C ARG A 150 -0.98 20.37 -10.83
N ARG A 151 -1.85 20.26 -9.83
CA ARG A 151 -1.55 20.62 -8.44
C ARG A 151 -1.42 19.38 -7.56
N SER A 152 -0.51 19.45 -6.60
CA SER A 152 -0.44 18.49 -5.50
C SER A 152 -1.38 18.94 -4.39
N PHE A 153 -2.18 18.03 -3.85
CA PHE A 153 -3.10 18.32 -2.77
C PHE A 153 -3.42 17.06 -1.95
N ASP A 154 -3.94 17.27 -0.75
CA ASP A 154 -4.40 16.20 0.15
C ASP A 154 -5.92 16.13 0.07
N ALA A 155 -6.45 14.94 -0.20
CA ALA A 155 -7.86 14.64 -0.08
C ALA A 155 -8.11 13.87 1.23
N PRO A 156 -8.83 14.44 2.21
CA PRO A 156 -9.17 13.74 3.44
C PRO A 156 -9.99 12.48 3.18
N THR A 157 -9.71 11.43 3.94
CA THR A 157 -10.42 10.15 3.87
C THR A 157 -11.37 10.00 5.07
N PRO A 158 -12.37 9.11 5.02
CA PRO A 158 -13.27 8.85 6.16
C PRO A 158 -12.64 8.09 7.34
N GLY A 159 -11.33 7.88 7.39
CA GLY A 159 -10.71 7.10 8.47
C GLY A 159 -10.88 5.59 8.31
N LEU A 160 -10.67 5.05 7.11
CA LEU A 160 -10.90 3.64 6.80
C LEU A 160 -9.84 2.73 7.46
N PRO A 161 -10.22 1.64 8.15
CA PRO A 161 -9.26 0.69 8.73
C PRO A 161 -8.40 0.02 7.66
N ILE A 162 -7.08 0.02 7.88
CA ILE A 162 -6.08 -0.67 7.06
C ILE A 162 -5.29 -1.60 7.98
N VAL A 163 -5.39 -2.89 7.75
CA VAL A 163 -4.77 -3.93 8.57
C VAL A 163 -3.58 -4.52 7.84
N PHE A 164 -2.41 -4.46 8.46
CA PHE A 164 -1.21 -5.15 8.01
C PHE A 164 -1.08 -6.46 8.77
N THR A 165 -1.11 -7.58 8.04
CA THR A 165 -0.96 -8.92 8.63
C THR A 165 0.25 -9.66 8.06
N TYR A 166 0.67 -10.69 8.78
CA TYR A 166 1.71 -11.62 8.40
C TYR A 166 1.17 -13.05 8.43
N ALA A 167 0.30 -13.37 7.48
CA ALA A 167 -0.31 -14.69 7.39
C ALA A 167 0.35 -15.49 6.24
N THR A 168 1.20 -16.45 6.61
CA THR A 168 1.81 -17.40 5.65
C THR A 168 0.83 -18.49 5.21
N ARG A 169 -0.27 -18.68 5.92
CA ARG A 169 -1.45 -19.43 5.47
C ARG A 169 -2.69 -18.55 5.61
N PHE A 170 -3.44 -18.41 4.52
CA PHE A 170 -4.59 -17.52 4.47
C PHE A 170 -5.56 -17.95 3.37
N ALA A 171 -6.85 -17.82 3.64
CA ALA A 171 -7.94 -18.03 2.70
C ALA A 171 -8.72 -16.72 2.58
N LEU A 172 -9.07 -16.34 1.35
CA LEU A 172 -10.08 -15.31 1.13
C LEU A 172 -11.48 -15.89 1.39
N PRO A 173 -12.48 -15.07 1.70
CA PRO A 173 -13.88 -15.50 1.76
C PRO A 173 -14.26 -16.31 0.50
N GLY A 174 -14.75 -17.53 0.70
CA GLY A 174 -15.15 -18.44 -0.38
C GLY A 174 -14.01 -19.08 -1.18
N ALA A 175 -12.74 -18.83 -0.84
CA ALA A 175 -11.59 -19.42 -1.51
C ALA A 175 -10.92 -20.52 -0.66
N GLU A 176 -10.16 -21.39 -1.32
CA GLU A 176 -9.31 -22.36 -0.63
C GLU A 176 -8.14 -21.66 0.09
N GLU A 177 -7.71 -22.24 1.21
CA GLU A 177 -6.51 -21.80 1.91
C GLU A 177 -5.29 -21.97 1.01
N ARG A 178 -4.41 -20.97 1.01
CA ARG A 178 -3.13 -21.01 0.30
C ARG A 178 -2.00 -20.75 1.29
N GLU A 179 -0.83 -21.28 0.95
CA GLU A 179 0.40 -21.09 1.72
C GLU A 179 1.40 -20.25 0.92
N TRP A 180 2.06 -19.32 1.61
CA TRP A 180 3.08 -18.43 1.07
C TRP A 180 4.40 -18.57 1.83
N PRO A 181 5.55 -18.40 1.16
CA PRO A 181 6.84 -18.43 1.81
C PRO A 181 6.97 -17.41 2.95
N ASP A 182 7.71 -17.78 3.98
CA ASP A 182 8.08 -16.87 5.06
C ASP A 182 9.11 -15.82 4.56
N VAL A 183 8.61 -14.65 4.21
CA VAL A 183 9.37 -13.54 3.62
C VAL A 183 10.43 -12.96 4.57
N TYR A 184 10.16 -12.95 5.88
CA TYR A 184 10.98 -12.32 6.93
C TYR A 184 11.63 -13.31 7.91
N GLY A 185 11.38 -14.62 7.79
CA GLY A 185 11.93 -15.61 8.72
C GLY A 185 11.26 -15.55 10.10
N ARG A 186 9.96 -15.28 10.16
CA ARG A 186 9.17 -15.08 11.39
C ARG A 186 8.09 -16.14 11.65
N ALA A 187 7.91 -17.10 10.74
CA ALA A 187 6.81 -18.06 10.76
C ALA A 187 6.99 -19.15 11.82
#